data_AF-A0A3B8JH06-F1
#
_entry.id   AF-A0A3B8JH06-F1
#
_cell.length_a   1.000
_cell.length_b   1.000
_cell.length_c   1.000
_cell.angle_alpha   90.00
_cell.angle_beta   90.00
_cell.angle_gamma   90.00
#
_symmetry.space_group_name_H-M   'P 1'
#
loop_
_entity.id
_entity.type
_entity.pdbx_description
1 polymer ?
#
loop_
_entity_poly.entity_id
_entity_poly.type
_entity_poly.pdbx_seq_one_letter_code
_entity_poly.pdbx_strand_id
1 'polypeptide(L)'
;MRCQTHDEQALGVCPYCGRAVCTKCASFDRNQRLACSEGCEAALDAQDRAMRLIVKKTNQSLIVSAFFCYLVGGVAIAFGLILFLFDTRYIILSIYGVVFGIALLIGGAFYGRAGKKRSNI
;
A
#
# COMPACT_ATOMS: atom_id res chain seq x y z
N MET A 1 6.19 -35.36 -12.35
CA MET A 1 4.85 -34.71 -12.35
C MET A 1 4.32 -34.69 -13.77
N ARG A 2 3.12 -35.23 -14.00
CA ARG A 2 2.49 -35.34 -15.32
C ARG A 2 1.43 -34.26 -15.49
N CYS A 3 1.15 -33.86 -16.73
CA CYS A 3 0.06 -32.92 -17.00
C CYS A 3 -1.28 -33.57 -16.63
N GLN A 4 -2.23 -32.76 -16.15
CA GLN A 4 -3.54 -33.27 -15.75
C GLN A 4 -4.38 -33.73 -16.96
N THR A 5 -4.17 -33.12 -18.12
CA THR A 5 -4.98 -33.34 -19.34
C THR A 5 -4.29 -34.28 -20.33
N HIS A 6 -2.95 -34.35 -20.30
CA HIS A 6 -2.15 -35.15 -21.23
C HIS A 6 -1.19 -36.04 -20.45
N ASP A 7 -0.91 -37.25 -20.97
CA ASP A 7 0.10 -38.14 -20.38
C ASP A 7 1.54 -37.73 -20.74
N GLU A 8 1.81 -36.42 -20.66
CA GLU A 8 3.09 -35.80 -20.95
C GLU A 8 3.70 -35.19 -19.69
N GLN A 9 5.01 -34.98 -19.71
CA GLN A 9 5.75 -34.39 -18.60
C GLN A 9 5.32 -32.93 -18.42
N ALA A 10 4.91 -32.57 -17.20
CA ALA A 10 4.48 -31.21 -16.91
C ALA A 10 5.68 -30.27 -16.84
N LEU A 11 5.54 -29.10 -17.46
CA LEU A 11 6.54 -28.03 -17.48
C LEU A 11 6.44 -27.15 -16.22
N GLY A 12 5.24 -27.05 -15.65
CA GLY A 12 5.02 -26.33 -14.40
C GLY A 12 3.61 -26.50 -13.86
N VAL A 13 3.26 -25.65 -12.91
CA VAL A 13 1.95 -25.64 -12.23
C VAL A 13 1.30 -24.27 -12.44
N CYS A 14 0.02 -24.24 -12.80
CA CYS A 14 -0.74 -23.00 -12.88
C CYS A 14 -0.91 -22.41 -11.46
N PRO A 15 -0.49 -21.16 -11.19
CA PRO A 15 -0.55 -20.58 -9.86
C PRO A 15 -1.98 -20.23 -9.43
N TYR A 16 -2.92 -20.15 -10.38
CA TYR A 16 -4.32 -19.87 -10.06
C TYR A 16 -5.06 -21.09 -9.51
N CYS A 17 -4.93 -22.25 -10.17
CA CYS A 17 -5.72 -23.44 -9.87
C CYS A 17 -4.90 -24.64 -9.35
N GLY A 18 -3.56 -24.53 -9.33
CA GLY A 18 -2.66 -25.58 -8.83
C GLY A 18 -2.50 -26.78 -9.76
N ARG A 19 -2.98 -26.72 -11.01
CA ARG A 19 -2.93 -27.84 -11.96
C ARG A 19 -1.59 -27.90 -12.69
N ALA A 20 -1.07 -29.10 -12.89
CA ALA A 20 0.16 -29.33 -13.65
C ALA A 20 -0.10 -29.25 -15.17
N VAL A 21 0.73 -28.48 -15.88
CA VAL A 21 0.54 -28.09 -17.30
C VAL A 21 1.74 -28.52 -18.14
N CYS A 22 1.52 -29.18 -19.28
CA CYS A 22 2.55 -29.47 -20.29
C CYS A 22 2.71 -28.30 -21.28
N THR A 23 3.70 -28.37 -22.17
CA THR A 23 3.97 -27.35 -23.21
C THR A 23 2.76 -27.06 -24.10
N LYS A 24 1.91 -28.06 -24.38
CA LYS A 24 0.72 -27.91 -25.22
C LYS A 24 -0.44 -27.19 -24.51
N CYS A 25 -0.52 -27.32 -23.19
CA CYS A 25 -1.55 -26.69 -22.38
C CYS A 25 -1.06 -25.40 -21.71
N ALA A 26 0.22 -25.05 -21.85
CA ALA A 26 0.80 -23.85 -21.29
C ALA A 26 0.34 -22.64 -22.10
N SER A 27 -0.50 -21.81 -21.48
CA SER A 27 -0.72 -20.42 -21.89
C SER A 27 0.06 -19.51 -20.94
N PHE A 28 0.42 -18.32 -21.41
CA PHE A 28 1.14 -17.34 -20.59
C PHE A 28 0.34 -16.05 -20.55
N ASP A 29 0.09 -15.57 -19.33
CA ASP A 29 -0.47 -14.25 -19.10
C ASP A 29 0.53 -13.13 -19.47
N ARG A 30 0.08 -11.88 -19.54
CA ARG A 30 0.87 -10.67 -19.78
C ARG A 30 2.09 -10.52 -18.87
N ASN A 31 2.03 -11.05 -17.65
CA ASN A 31 3.13 -11.09 -16.70
C ASN A 31 4.00 -12.36 -16.81
N GLN A 32 3.93 -13.08 -17.94
CA GLN A 32 4.65 -14.34 -18.21
C GLN A 32 4.36 -15.44 -17.18
N ARG A 33 3.19 -15.40 -16.55
CA ARG A 33 2.75 -16.43 -15.59
C ARG A 33 2.06 -17.57 -16.33
N LEU A 34 2.42 -18.79 -15.95
CA LEU A 34 1.90 -20.02 -16.55
C LEU A 34 0.40 -20.19 -16.22
N ALA A 35 -0.48 -20.28 -17.22
CA ALA A 35 -1.91 -20.52 -17.06
C ALA A 35 -2.34 -21.80 -17.80
N CYS A 36 -3.28 -22.55 -17.24
CA CYS A 36 -3.78 -23.79 -17.84
C CYS A 36 -4.97 -23.60 -18.80
N SER A 37 -5.55 -22.39 -18.83
CA SER A 37 -6.66 -22.02 -19.71
C SER A 37 -6.81 -20.50 -19.76
N GLU A 38 -7.48 -19.99 -20.80
CA GLU A 38 -7.83 -18.57 -20.96
C GLU A 38 -8.60 -18.03 -19.74
N GLY A 39 -9.45 -18.86 -19.11
CA GLY A 39 -10.16 -18.48 -17.88
C GLY A 39 -9.22 -18.28 -16.69
N CYS A 40 -8.15 -19.08 -16.57
CA CYS A 40 -7.15 -18.89 -15.51
C CYS A 40 -6.23 -17.70 -15.82
N GLU A 41 -5.94 -17.44 -17.09
CA GLU A 41 -5.23 -16.25 -17.53
C GLU A 41 -6.00 -14.98 -17.16
N ALA A 42 -7.27 -14.88 -17.57
CA ALA A 42 -8.12 -13.74 -17.24
C ALA A 42 -8.28 -13.52 -15.73
N ALA A 43 -8.30 -14.60 -14.93
CA ALA A 43 -8.40 -14.51 -13.49
C ALA A 43 -7.10 -14.01 -12.82
N LEU A 44 -5.93 -14.44 -13.30
CA LEU A 44 -4.63 -13.92 -12.84
C LEU A 44 -4.50 -12.44 -13.17
N ASP A 45 -4.90 -12.08 -14.38
CA ASP A 45 -4.82 -10.72 -14.90
C ASP A 45 -5.82 -9.78 -14.18
N ALA A 46 -6.97 -10.30 -13.74
CA ALA A 46 -7.90 -9.60 -12.86
C ALA A 46 -7.37 -9.42 -11.43
N GLN A 47 -6.71 -10.44 -10.86
CA GLN A 47 -6.06 -10.33 -9.54
C GLN A 47 -4.94 -9.29 -9.55
N ASP A 48 -4.10 -9.27 -10.58
CA ASP A 48 -3.03 -8.28 -10.70
C ASP A 48 -3.60 -6.86 -10.83
N ARG A 49 -4.70 -6.68 -11.58
CA ARG A 49 -5.42 -5.40 -11.64
C ARG A 49 -5.98 -4.99 -10.28
N ALA A 50 -6.60 -5.90 -9.55
CA ALA A 50 -7.13 -5.63 -8.21
C ALA A 50 -6.01 -5.24 -7.22
N MET A 51 -4.88 -5.95 -7.24
CA MET A 51 -3.72 -5.61 -6.42
C MET A 51 -3.18 -4.21 -6.76
N ARG A 52 -3.03 -3.88 -8.05
CA ARG A 52 -2.58 -2.54 -8.48
C ARG A 52 -3.52 -1.44 -7.98
N LEU A 53 -4.83 -1.67 -8.00
CA LEU A 53 -5.82 -0.73 -7.49
C LEU A 53 -5.71 -0.55 -5.96
N ILE A 54 -5.54 -1.65 -5.22
CA ILE A 54 -5.36 -1.61 -3.75
C ILE A 54 -4.09 -0.85 -3.40
N VAL A 55 -2.97 -1.14 -4.06
CA VAL A 55 -1.70 -0.43 -3.83
C VAL A 55 -1.86 1.06 -4.13
N LYS A 56 -2.49 1.42 -5.27
CA LYS A 56 -2.74 2.81 -5.65
C LYS A 56 -3.61 3.53 -4.61
N LYS A 57 -4.70 2.91 -4.16
CA LYS A 57 -5.60 3.48 -3.14
C LYS A 57 -4.90 3.65 -1.79
N THR A 58 -4.07 2.69 -1.39
CA THR A 58 -3.30 2.74 -0.15
C THR A 58 -2.26 3.86 -0.17
N ASN A 59 -1.56 4.04 -1.29
CA ASN A 59 -0.62 5.16 -1.44
C ASN A 59 -1.33 6.51 -1.39
N GLN A 60 -2.51 6.64 -2.02
CA GLN A 60 -3.31 7.86 -1.94
C GLN A 60 -3.78 8.14 -0.50
N SER A 61 -4.26 7.13 0.23
CA SER A 61 -4.69 7.34 1.62
C SER A 61 -3.53 7.73 2.54
N LEU A 62 -2.33 7.17 2.32
CA LEU A 62 -1.12 7.51 3.07
C LEU A 62 -0.66 8.96 2.85
N ILE A 63 -0.79 9.47 1.62
CA ILE A 63 -0.44 10.87 1.31
C ILE A 63 -1.46 11.83 1.95
N VAL A 64 -2.75 11.50 1.87
CA VAL A 64 -3.82 12.31 2.48
C VAL A 64 -3.70 12.33 4.00
N SER A 65 -3.42 11.19 4.64
CA SER A 65 -3.23 11.14 6.09
C SER A 65 -1.98 11.90 6.53
N ALA A 66 -0.89 11.84 5.78
CA ALA A 66 0.31 12.64 6.04
C ALA A 66 -0.01 14.14 6.00
N PHE A 67 -0.72 14.59 4.97
CA PHE A 67 -1.12 16.01 4.84
C PHE A 67 -2.02 16.44 6.00
N PHE A 68 -2.96 15.61 6.42
CA PHE A 68 -3.83 15.90 7.57
C PHE A 68 -3.04 16.01 8.88
N CYS A 69 -2.08 15.11 9.13
CA CYS A 69 -1.20 15.19 10.28
C CYS A 69 -0.35 16.46 10.29
N TYR A 70 0.13 16.92 9.13
CA TYR A 70 0.85 18.19 9.02
C TYR A 70 -0.04 19.39 9.35
N LEU A 71 -1.26 19.41 8.84
CA LEU A 71 -2.20 20.51 9.02
C LEU A 71 -2.63 20.60 10.50
N VAL A 72 -3.06 19.48 11.09
CA VAL A 72 -3.48 19.42 12.50
C VAL A 72 -2.31 19.68 13.44
N GLY A 73 -1.13 19.11 13.15
CA GLY A 73 0.08 19.35 13.96
C GLY A 73 0.52 20.82 13.95
N GLY A 74 0.47 21.48 12.78
CA GLY A 74 0.77 22.90 12.65
C GLY A 74 -0.21 23.78 13.41
N VAL A 75 -1.52 23.50 13.30
CA VAL A 75 -2.57 24.22 14.05
C VAL A 75 -2.39 24.03 15.56
N ALA A 76 -2.08 22.82 16.02
CA ALA A 76 -1.84 22.53 17.43
C ALA A 76 -0.65 23.31 18.01
N ILE A 77 0.46 23.41 17.25
CA ILE A 77 1.63 24.21 17.65
C ILE A 77 1.29 25.70 17.68
N ALA A 78 0.63 26.22 16.65
CA ALA A 78 0.24 27.62 16.58
C ALA A 78 -0.67 28.00 17.75
N PHE A 79 -1.67 27.16 18.05
CA PHE A 79 -2.57 27.35 19.16
C PHE A 79 -1.84 27.29 20.52
N GLY A 80 -0.92 26.34 20.69
CA GLY A 80 -0.08 26.25 21.89
C GLY A 80 0.79 27.49 22.10
N LEU A 81 1.41 28.02 21.03
CA LEU A 81 2.23 29.24 21.10
C LEU A 81 1.40 30.49 21.40
N ILE A 82 0.21 30.63 20.82
CA ILE A 82 -0.70 31.74 21.10
C ILE A 82 -1.11 31.74 22.58
N LEU A 83 -1.53 30.58 23.11
CA LEU A 83 -1.88 30.46 24.52
C LEU A 83 -0.71 30.78 25.45
N PHE A 84 0.50 30.38 25.08
CA PHE A 84 1.71 30.70 25.85
C PHE A 84 2.00 32.20 25.92
N LEU A 85 1.72 32.96 24.84
CA LEU A 85 1.97 34.40 24.78
C LEU A 85 0.91 35.24 25.49
N PHE A 86 -0.35 34.79 25.51
CA PHE A 86 -1.46 35.58 26.06
C PHE A 86 -1.74 35.32 27.55
N ASP A 87 -1.54 34.10 28.05
CA ASP A 87 -1.96 33.77 29.41
C ASP A 87 -1.07 32.72 30.09
N THR A 88 -0.27 33.18 31.05
CA THR A 88 0.69 32.39 31.84
C THR A 88 0.00 31.29 32.66
N ARG A 89 -1.32 31.35 32.88
CA ARG A 89 -2.07 30.33 33.64
C ARG A 89 -2.21 29.01 32.89
N TYR A 90 -2.06 29.00 31.57
CA TYR A 90 -2.25 27.81 30.72
C TYR A 90 -0.95 27.19 30.21
N ILE A 91 0.21 27.46 30.86
CA ILE A 91 1.53 26.93 30.46
C ILE A 91 1.54 25.41 30.30
N ILE A 92 0.87 24.67 31.19
CA ILE A 92 0.83 23.21 31.11
C ILE A 92 0.11 22.77 29.82
N LEU A 93 -1.02 23.39 29.50
CA LEU A 93 -1.80 23.10 28.30
C LEU A 93 -1.03 23.45 27.02
N SER A 94 -0.29 24.56 27.02
CA SER A 94 0.54 24.96 25.87
C SER A 94 1.67 23.96 25.61
N ILE A 95 2.35 23.47 26.65
CA ILE A 95 3.41 22.47 26.51
C ILE A 95 2.85 21.17 25.93
N TYR A 96 1.72 20.67 26.45
CA TYR A 96 1.08 19.47 25.90
C TYR A 96 0.66 19.66 24.43
N GLY A 97 0.09 20.82 24.08
CA GLY A 97 -0.31 21.13 22.70
C GLY A 97 0.88 21.15 21.72
N VAL A 98 2.00 21.75 22.13
CA VAL A 98 3.22 21.80 21.31
C VAL A 98 3.85 20.42 21.16
N VAL A 99 3.97 19.64 22.25
CA VAL A 99 4.52 18.27 22.21
C VAL A 99 3.66 17.36 21.32
N PHE A 100 2.33 17.45 21.44
CA PHE A 100 1.40 16.71 20.60
C PHE A 100 1.51 17.11 19.13
N GLY A 101 1.62 18.41 18.84
CA GLY A 101 1.82 18.90 17.49
C GLY A 101 3.15 18.43 16.87
N ILE A 102 4.24 18.44 17.63
CA ILE A 102 5.54 17.91 17.19
C ILE A 102 5.44 16.40 16.90
N ALA A 103 4.77 15.63 17.77
CA ALA A 103 4.57 14.20 17.55
C ALA A 103 3.78 13.93 16.26
N LEU A 104 2.75 14.72 15.97
CA LEU A 104 1.99 14.64 14.72
C LEU A 104 2.83 15.00 13.48
N LEU A 105 3.71 16.01 13.57
CA LEU A 105 4.63 16.36 12.49
C LEU A 105 5.63 15.22 12.19
N ILE A 106 6.17 14.59 13.23
CA ILE A 106 7.06 13.43 13.09
C ILE A 106 6.31 12.25 12.47
N GLY A 107 5.10 11.97 12.96
CA GLY A 107 4.22 10.95 12.40
C GLY A 107 3.94 11.20 10.91
N GLY A 108 3.54 12.43 10.56
CA GLY A 108 3.33 12.86 9.18
C GLY A 108 4.56 12.70 8.28
N ALA A 109 5.75 13.00 8.79
CA ALA A 109 7.01 12.80 8.07
C ALA A 109 7.31 11.31 7.80
N PHE A 110 7.01 10.43 8.74
CA PHE A 110 7.11 8.98 8.55
C PHE A 110 6.12 8.48 7.50
N TYR A 111 4.86 8.91 7.55
CA TYR A 111 3.85 8.54 6.56
C TYR A 111 4.21 9.04 5.15
N GLY A 112 4.71 10.28 5.03
CA GLY A 112 5.18 10.84 3.76
C GLY A 112 6.38 10.09 3.18
N ARG A 113 7.34 9.69 4.03
CA ARG A 113 8.50 8.88 3.60
C ARG A 113 8.10 7.45 3.22
N ALA A 114 7.17 6.83 3.94
CA ALA A 114 6.65 5.51 3.62
C ALA A 114 5.89 5.49 2.29
N GLY A 115 5.08 6.53 2.03
CA GLY A 115 4.38 6.70 0.74
C GLY A 115 5.35 6.90 -0.42
N LYS A 116 6.41 7.69 -0.25
CA LYS A 116 7.41 7.95 -1.30
C LYS A 116 8.26 6.72 -1.64
N LYS A 117 8.62 5.89 -0.64
CA LYS A 117 9.34 4.62 -0.87
C LYS A 117 8.52 3.60 -1.67
N ARG A 118 7.20 3.54 -1.48
CA ARG A 118 6.30 2.62 -2.21
C ARG A 118 5.92 3.06 -3.63
N SER A 119 6.25 4.28 -4.03
CA SER A 119 6.03 4.78 -5.39
C SER A 119 7.21 4.52 -6.33
N ASN A 120 8.38 4.17 -5.79
CA ASN A 120 9.61 3.89 -6.55
C ASN A 120 9.90 2.39 -6.70
N ILE A 121 8.94 1.54 -6.32
CA ILE A 121 8.90 0.09 -6.54
C ILE A 121 7.73 -0.19 -7.49
#